data_AF-A0A1R3R6L9-F1
#
_entry.id   AF-A0A1R3R6L9-F1
#
_cell.length_a   1.000
_cell.length_b   1.000
_cell.length_c   1.000
_cell.angle_alpha   90.00
_cell.angle_beta   90.00
_cell.angle_gamma   90.00
#
_symmetry.space_group_name_H-M   'P 1'
#
loop_
_entity.id
_entity.type
_entity.pdbx_description
1 polymer ?
#
loop_
_entity_poly.entity_id
_entity_poly.type
_entity_poly.pdbx_seq_one_letter_code
_entity_poly.pdbx_strand_id
1 'polypeptide(L)'
;MVGKVLLVTNADRNGPRAVGVEFGIHNKHKYEVFARQEFLLARGVIASPLILEHSGIGLKSVLDSVGIQQIIDLPVGLKRQDQVTTRVQSHTVEAGAGQGQATYFATFNDTFGNHSQQAHQLLQLENLRRWAYETLTRGGSYSEQALLIQYETYRRWLTEDDVSYSELFLDTNGPMVR
;
A
#
# COMPACT_ATOMS: atom_id res chain seq x y z
N MET A 1 22.23 -2.84 -5.39
CA MET A 1 20.79 -3.11 -5.17
C MET A 1 20.32 -4.16 -6.17
N VAL A 2 19.38 -5.03 -5.80
CA VAL A 2 18.79 -6.02 -6.71
C VAL A 2 17.89 -5.31 -7.73
N GLY A 3 18.12 -5.56 -9.01
CA GLY A 3 17.39 -4.96 -10.13
C GLY A 3 16.27 -5.85 -10.67
N LYS A 4 16.55 -7.13 -10.92
CA LYS A 4 15.58 -8.12 -11.42
C LYS A 4 15.93 -9.54 -11.01
N VAL A 5 14.95 -10.43 -11.10
CA VAL A 5 15.08 -11.87 -11.01
C VAL A 5 15.38 -12.44 -12.40
N LEU A 6 16.31 -13.38 -12.46
CA LEU A 6 16.63 -14.17 -13.65
C LEU A 6 15.73 -15.40 -13.67
N LEU A 7 14.90 -15.49 -14.71
CA LEU A 7 13.92 -16.55 -14.89
C LEU A 7 14.32 -17.48 -16.04
N VAL A 8 14.10 -18.78 -15.87
CA VAL A 8 14.23 -19.78 -16.94
C VAL A 8 12.90 -20.51 -17.13
N THR A 9 12.51 -20.71 -18.37
CA THR A 9 11.32 -21.46 -18.76
C THR A 9 11.73 -22.82 -19.32
N ASN A 10 11.30 -23.91 -18.67
CA ASN A 10 11.54 -25.27 -19.14
C ASN A 10 10.19 -25.89 -19.55
N ALA A 11 10.15 -26.62 -20.67
CA ALA A 11 8.93 -27.26 -21.17
C ALA A 11 8.29 -28.23 -20.18
N ASP A 12 9.10 -28.85 -19.31
CA ASP A 12 8.65 -29.85 -18.34
C ASP A 12 8.16 -29.25 -17.01
N ARG A 13 8.17 -27.92 -16.87
CA ARG A 13 7.73 -27.23 -15.64
C ARG A 13 6.50 -26.38 -15.88
N ASN A 14 5.62 -26.38 -14.89
CA ASN A 14 4.44 -25.53 -14.87
C ASN A 14 4.82 -24.09 -14.47
N GLY A 15 5.50 -23.39 -15.38
CA GLY A 15 5.86 -21.98 -15.26
C GLY A 15 7.37 -21.70 -15.08
N PRO A 16 7.75 -20.40 -15.12
CA PRO A 16 9.15 -19.98 -15.00
C PRO A 16 9.74 -20.29 -13.63
N ARG A 17 11.04 -20.62 -13.60
CA ARG A 17 11.82 -20.81 -12.37
C ARG A 17 12.79 -19.66 -12.18
N ALA A 18 12.81 -19.07 -10.97
CA ALA A 18 13.87 -18.16 -10.55
C ALA A 18 15.19 -18.93 -10.29
N VAL A 19 16.26 -18.51 -10.95
CA VAL A 19 17.60 -19.13 -10.84
C VAL A 19 18.67 -18.18 -10.34
N GLY A 20 18.45 -16.88 -10.50
CA GLY A 20 19.40 -15.85 -10.15
C GLY A 20 18.74 -14.51 -9.90
N VAL A 21 19.54 -13.54 -9.46
CA VAL A 21 19.19 -12.13 -9.49
C VAL A 21 20.31 -11.32 -10.13
N GLU A 22 19.93 -10.27 -10.85
CA GLU A 22 20.84 -9.23 -11.31
C GLU A 22 20.87 -8.12 -10.26
N PHE A 23 22.06 -7.65 -9.86
CA PHE A 23 22.22 -6.57 -8.89
C PHE A 23 23.37 -5.62 -9.27
N GLY A 24 23.26 -4.37 -8.82
CA GLY A 24 24.27 -3.34 -9.08
C GLY A 24 23.85 -1.98 -8.54
N ILE A 25 24.69 -0.97 -8.74
CA ILE A 25 24.38 0.43 -8.41
C ILE A 25 24.12 1.28 -9.66
N HIS A 26 24.52 0.79 -10.84
CA HIS A 26 24.34 1.47 -12.12
C HIS A 26 24.18 0.44 -13.24
N ASN A 27 23.48 0.83 -14.33
CA ASN A 27 23.17 -0.10 -15.42
C ASN A 27 24.43 -0.66 -16.13
N LYS A 28 25.56 0.05 -16.08
CA LYS A 28 26.83 -0.41 -16.68
C LYS A 28 27.59 -1.42 -15.81
N HIS A 29 27.30 -1.49 -14.52
CA HIS A 29 28.01 -2.33 -13.55
C HIS A 29 27.01 -3.21 -12.81
N LYS A 30 26.69 -4.33 -13.47
CA LYS A 30 25.71 -5.31 -13.00
C LYS A 30 26.39 -6.65 -12.81
N TYR A 31 25.97 -7.36 -11.78
CA TYR A 31 26.48 -8.66 -11.37
C TYR A 31 25.32 -9.62 -11.19
N GLU A 32 25.60 -10.91 -11.33
CA GLU A 32 24.61 -11.96 -11.15
C GLU A 32 25.02 -12.85 -9.98
N VAL A 33 24.02 -13.30 -9.21
CA VAL A 33 24.20 -14.33 -8.18
C VAL A 33 23.08 -15.35 -8.29
N PHE A 34 23.44 -16.61 -8.09
CA PHE A 34 22.54 -17.76 -8.23
C PHE A 34 22.26 -18.42 -6.89
N ALA A 35 21.08 -19.02 -6.76
CA ALA A 35 20.66 -19.77 -5.59
C ALA A 35 20.09 -21.12 -6.02
N ARG A 36 20.30 -22.16 -5.20
CA ARG A 36 19.91 -23.52 -5.55
C ARG A 36 18.41 -23.78 -5.41
N GLN A 37 17.79 -23.16 -4.42
CA GLN A 37 16.40 -23.42 -4.04
C GLN A 37 15.49 -22.31 -4.52
N GLU A 38 15.48 -21.18 -3.80
CA GLU A 38 14.50 -20.12 -3.97
C GLU A 38 15.13 -18.73 -3.82
N PHE A 39 14.40 -17.73 -4.29
CA PHE A 39 14.71 -16.33 -4.09
C PHE A 39 13.57 -15.66 -3.33
N LEU A 40 13.88 -15.08 -2.19
CA LEU A 40 12.92 -14.37 -1.36
C LEU A 40 13.01 -12.87 -1.63
N LEU A 41 11.89 -12.30 -2.03
CA LEU A 41 11.79 -10.88 -2.33
C LEU A 41 11.31 -10.12 -1.09
N ALA A 42 12.22 -9.40 -0.44
CA ALA A 42 11.95 -8.71 0.82
C ALA A 42 12.38 -7.23 0.81
N ARG A 43 12.25 -6.55 -0.33
CA ARG A 43 12.68 -5.14 -0.50
C ARG A 43 11.57 -4.13 -0.15
N GLY A 44 10.59 -4.55 0.64
CA GLY A 44 9.44 -3.75 1.03
C GLY A 44 8.40 -3.56 -0.08
N VAL A 45 7.27 -2.95 0.28
CA VAL A 45 6.07 -2.82 -0.57
C VAL A 45 6.24 -1.91 -1.79
N ILE A 46 7.23 -1.02 -1.77
CA ILE A 46 7.51 -0.11 -2.89
C ILE A 46 8.42 -0.78 -3.93
N ALA A 47 9.50 -1.41 -3.49
CA ALA A 47 10.54 -1.87 -4.41
C ALA A 47 10.40 -3.32 -4.83
N SER A 48 9.70 -4.16 -4.06
CA SER A 48 9.45 -5.56 -4.44
C SER A 48 8.61 -5.65 -5.72
N PRO A 49 7.47 -4.93 -5.87
CA PRO A 49 6.71 -4.92 -7.13
C PRO A 49 7.55 -4.50 -8.34
N LEU A 50 8.41 -3.47 -8.18
CA LEU A 50 9.29 -3.01 -9.25
C LEU A 50 10.32 -4.07 -9.68
N ILE A 51 10.87 -4.85 -8.73
CA ILE A 51 11.76 -5.97 -9.09
C ILE A 51 11.00 -7.00 -9.92
N LEU A 52 9.75 -7.35 -9.54
CA LEU A 52 8.93 -8.28 -10.31
C LEU A 52 8.65 -7.76 -11.72
N GLU A 53 8.28 -6.48 -11.86
CA GLU A 53 8.04 -5.85 -13.16
C GLU A 53 9.31 -5.85 -14.03
N HIS A 54 10.47 -5.47 -13.47
CA HIS A 54 11.77 -5.57 -14.16
C HIS A 54 12.18 -7.00 -14.52
N SER A 55 11.55 -8.00 -13.90
CA SER A 55 11.74 -9.42 -14.21
C SER A 55 10.75 -9.94 -15.25
N GLY A 56 9.86 -9.10 -15.79
CA GLY A 56 8.80 -9.52 -16.71
C GLY A 56 7.57 -10.10 -16.02
N ILE A 57 7.40 -9.90 -14.71
CA ILE A 57 6.22 -10.32 -13.94
C ILE A 57 5.40 -9.08 -13.59
N GLY A 58 4.27 -8.89 -14.26
CA GLY A 58 3.44 -7.69 -14.09
C GLY A 58 2.42 -7.55 -15.21
N LEU A 59 1.66 -6.45 -15.20
CA LEU A 59 0.63 -6.20 -16.21
C LEU A 59 1.23 -5.92 -17.58
N LYS A 60 0.66 -6.50 -18.63
CA LYS A 60 1.15 -6.34 -20.00
C LYS A 60 1.25 -4.89 -20.42
N SER A 61 0.21 -4.10 -20.14
CA SER A 61 0.16 -2.68 -20.48
C SER A 61 1.28 -1.86 -19.83
N VAL A 62 1.66 -2.20 -18.59
CA VAL A 62 2.75 -1.54 -17.86
C VAL A 62 4.09 -1.94 -18.47
N LEU A 63 4.33 -3.24 -18.65
CA LEU A 63 5.62 -3.75 -19.14
C LEU A 63 5.90 -3.34 -20.59
N ASP A 64 4.89 -3.41 -21.47
CA ASP A 64 5.00 -3.00 -22.88
C ASP A 64 5.35 -1.50 -22.99
N SER A 65 4.84 -0.64 -22.09
CA SER A 65 5.10 0.81 -22.12
C SER A 65 6.57 1.19 -21.91
N VAL A 66 7.36 0.28 -21.32
CA VAL A 66 8.79 0.48 -21.05
C VAL A 66 9.68 -0.56 -21.77
N GLY A 67 9.11 -1.32 -22.71
CA GLY A 67 9.84 -2.28 -23.54
C GLY A 67 10.32 -3.53 -22.80
N ILE A 68 9.64 -3.94 -21.71
CA ILE A 68 9.93 -5.18 -21.00
C ILE A 68 9.04 -6.30 -21.54
N GLN A 69 9.64 -7.42 -21.94
CA GLN A 69 8.88 -8.60 -22.33
C GLN A 69 8.16 -9.21 -21.12
N GLN A 70 6.83 -9.34 -21.21
CA GLN A 70 6.04 -10.03 -20.21
C GLN A 70 6.31 -11.54 -20.25
N ILE A 71 6.54 -12.12 -19.08
CA ILE A 71 6.73 -13.56 -18.83
C ILE A 71 5.53 -14.11 -18.03
N ILE A 72 5.06 -13.37 -17.03
CA ILE A 72 3.89 -13.75 -16.22
C ILE A 72 2.97 -12.53 -16.07
N ASP A 73 1.69 -12.70 -16.43
CA ASP A 73 0.67 -11.66 -16.26
C ASP A 73 0.07 -11.72 -14.85
N LEU A 74 0.41 -10.72 -14.03
CA LEU A 74 -0.09 -10.57 -12.67
C LEU A 74 -0.34 -9.08 -12.37
N PRO A 75 -1.32 -8.74 -11.52
CA PRO A 75 -1.61 -7.37 -11.11
C PRO A 75 -0.58 -6.82 -10.09
N VAL A 76 0.70 -6.90 -10.43
CA VAL A 76 1.81 -6.39 -9.63
C VAL A 76 1.71 -4.87 -9.50
N GLY A 77 2.08 -4.33 -8.33
CA GLY A 77 2.10 -2.88 -8.07
C GLY A 77 0.75 -2.25 -7.78
N LEU A 78 -0.36 -2.97 -8.01
CA LEU A 78 -1.72 -2.50 -7.71
C LEU A 78 -2.11 -2.72 -6.25
N LYS A 79 -3.25 -2.11 -5.84
CA LYS A 79 -3.84 -2.25 -4.50
C LYS A 79 -2.95 -1.79 -3.34
N ARG A 80 -2.05 -0.83 -3.60
CA ARG A 80 -1.29 -0.16 -2.53
C ARG A 80 -2.25 0.64 -1.65
N GLN A 81 -2.13 0.46 -0.34
CA GLN A 81 -2.86 1.21 0.67
C GLN A 81 -1.84 1.88 1.59
N ASP A 82 -2.08 3.16 1.87
CA ASP A 82 -1.22 3.99 2.69
C ASP A 82 -2.10 4.93 3.51
N GLN A 83 -1.63 5.35 4.67
CA GLN A 83 -2.36 6.25 5.55
C GLN A 83 -1.96 7.70 5.26
N VAL A 84 -2.93 8.60 5.33
CA VAL A 84 -2.66 10.04 5.28
C VAL A 84 -2.44 10.53 6.70
N THR A 85 -1.31 11.20 6.95
CA THR A 85 -1.01 11.82 8.25
C THR A 85 -1.03 13.34 8.12
N THR A 86 -1.76 14.00 9.01
CA THR A 86 -1.80 15.46 9.11
C THR A 86 -1.33 15.87 10.49
N ARG A 87 -0.63 17.01 10.59
CA ARG A 87 -0.12 17.54 11.84
C ARG A 87 -0.73 18.90 12.15
N VAL A 88 -1.30 19.02 13.35
CA VAL A 88 -1.71 20.30 13.92
C VAL A 88 -0.80 20.58 15.10
N GLN A 89 -0.26 21.80 15.20
CA GLN A 89 0.60 22.21 16.29
C GLN A 89 0.15 23.56 16.83
N SER A 90 0.14 23.68 18.15
CA SER A 90 -0.04 24.91 18.89
C SER A 90 1.09 25.08 19.90
N HIS A 91 1.30 26.31 20.37
CA HIS A 91 2.17 26.57 21.51
C HIS A 91 1.41 26.28 22.80
N THR A 92 2.02 25.49 23.67
CA THR A 92 1.48 25.18 24.99
C THR A 92 1.88 26.27 25.98
N VAL A 93 0.91 26.82 26.71
CA VAL A 93 1.16 27.69 27.87
C VAL A 93 1.37 26.84 29.12
N GLU A 94 1.92 27.40 30.19
CA GLU A 94 2.21 26.67 31.44
C GLU A 94 0.98 25.90 31.97
N ALA A 95 -0.21 26.52 31.95
CA ALA A 95 -1.45 25.87 32.38
C ALA A 95 -1.91 24.70 31.48
N GLY A 96 -1.38 24.60 30.26
CA GLY A 96 -1.66 23.51 29.32
C GLY A 96 -0.57 22.44 29.27
N ALA A 97 0.50 22.58 30.06
CA ALA A 97 1.57 21.58 30.13
C ALA A 97 1.02 20.29 30.75
N GLY A 98 0.97 19.22 29.96
CA GLY A 98 0.41 17.93 30.35
C GLY A 98 1.48 16.90 30.73
N GLN A 99 1.15 15.62 30.58
CA GLN A 99 2.05 14.50 30.94
C GLN A 99 2.94 14.01 29.78
N GLY A 100 2.92 14.70 28.63
CA GLY A 100 3.73 14.33 27.45
C GLY A 100 2.88 13.77 26.30
N GLN A 101 3.33 12.66 25.71
CA GLN A 101 2.72 12.05 24.53
C GLN A 101 1.54 11.13 24.88
N ALA A 102 0.45 11.23 24.12
CA ALA A 102 -0.70 10.33 24.19
C ALA A 102 -1.13 9.89 22.80
N THR A 103 -1.54 8.63 22.68
CA THR A 103 -2.13 8.08 21.45
C THR A 103 -3.59 7.71 21.71
N TYR A 104 -4.49 8.13 20.83
CA TYR A 104 -5.90 7.76 20.87
C TYR A 104 -6.36 7.19 19.54
N PHE A 105 -6.97 6.01 19.58
CA PHE A 105 -7.57 5.35 18.42
C PHE A 105 -9.06 5.65 18.41
N ALA A 106 -9.45 6.60 17.55
CA ALA A 106 -10.82 7.11 17.49
C ALA A 106 -11.64 6.29 16.49
N THR A 107 -12.88 5.95 16.85
CA THR A 107 -13.85 5.40 15.88
C THR A 107 -14.21 6.44 14.82
N PHE A 108 -14.94 6.01 13.79
CA PHE A 108 -15.47 6.94 12.78
C PHE A 108 -16.32 8.05 13.43
N ASN A 109 -17.21 7.70 14.36
CA ASN A 109 -18.07 8.67 15.04
C ASN A 109 -17.28 9.59 15.97
N ASP A 110 -16.29 9.07 16.72
CA ASP A 110 -15.44 9.90 17.59
C ASP A 110 -14.63 10.92 16.77
N THR A 111 -14.17 10.53 15.59
CA THR A 111 -13.39 11.39 14.70
C THR A 111 -14.20 12.57 14.18
N PHE A 112 -15.46 12.35 13.78
CA PHE A 112 -16.31 13.39 13.19
C PHE A 112 -17.22 14.10 14.19
N GLY A 113 -17.45 13.54 15.38
CA GLY A 113 -18.29 14.10 16.43
C GLY A 113 -19.66 14.55 15.91
N ASN A 114 -19.96 15.85 16.06
CA ASN A 114 -21.21 16.46 15.59
C ASN A 114 -21.41 16.38 14.06
N HIS A 115 -20.34 16.16 13.28
CA HIS A 115 -20.39 16.00 11.83
C HIS A 115 -20.54 14.54 11.38
N SER A 116 -20.64 13.58 12.31
CA SER A 116 -20.76 12.15 12.01
C SER A 116 -21.88 11.85 11.02
N GLN A 117 -23.08 12.42 11.20
CA GLN A 117 -24.20 12.21 10.27
C GLN A 117 -23.85 12.62 8.83
N GLN A 118 -23.17 13.75 8.65
CA GLN A 118 -22.71 14.22 7.34
C GLN A 118 -21.62 13.30 6.78
N ALA A 119 -20.69 12.84 7.62
CA ALA A 119 -19.64 11.91 7.22
C ALA A 119 -20.21 10.55 6.77
N HIS A 120 -21.25 10.03 7.44
CA HIS A 120 -21.95 8.80 7.03
C HIS A 120 -22.63 8.92 5.65
N GLN A 121 -23.03 10.12 5.23
CA GLN A 121 -23.56 10.34 3.88
C GLN A 121 -22.50 10.14 2.80
N LEU A 122 -21.21 10.28 3.11
CA LEU A 122 -20.13 9.99 2.17
C LEU A 122 -20.00 8.49 1.94
N LEU A 123 -20.29 7.66 2.94
CA LEU A 123 -20.17 6.19 2.88
C LEU A 123 -21.36 5.51 2.18
N GLN A 124 -22.20 6.24 1.44
CA GLN A 124 -23.30 5.65 0.69
C GLN A 124 -22.79 4.81 -0.49
N LEU A 125 -23.54 3.75 -0.82
CA LEU A 125 -23.16 2.78 -1.85
C LEU A 125 -22.89 3.42 -3.22
N GLU A 126 -23.62 4.48 -3.57
CA GLU A 126 -23.41 5.24 -4.82
C GLU A 126 -22.01 5.87 -4.87
N ASN A 127 -21.56 6.48 -3.76
CA ASN A 127 -20.21 7.05 -3.67
C ASN A 127 -19.14 5.96 -3.74
N LEU A 128 -19.35 4.82 -3.06
CA LEU A 128 -18.40 3.70 -3.10
C LEU A 128 -18.22 3.16 -4.52
N ARG A 129 -19.32 3.01 -5.28
CA ARG A 129 -19.30 2.59 -6.69
C ARG A 129 -18.55 3.60 -7.55
N ARG A 130 -18.86 4.90 -7.39
CA ARG A 130 -18.14 5.96 -8.12
C ARG A 130 -16.63 5.91 -7.84
N TRP A 131 -16.23 5.82 -6.58
CA TRP A 131 -14.81 5.73 -6.22
C TRP A 131 -14.13 4.46 -6.74
N ALA A 132 -14.83 3.32 -6.77
CA ALA A 132 -14.30 2.08 -7.34
C ALA A 132 -14.03 2.23 -8.84
N TYR A 133 -14.97 2.82 -9.57
CA TYR A 133 -14.82 3.14 -11.00
C TYR A 133 -13.67 4.13 -11.25
N GLU A 134 -13.60 5.22 -10.49
CA GLU A 134 -12.52 6.21 -10.58
C GLU A 134 -11.14 5.61 -10.27
N THR A 135 -11.06 4.70 -9.29
CA THR A 135 -9.80 4.03 -8.93
C THR A 135 -9.35 3.07 -10.04
N LEU A 136 -10.28 2.31 -10.62
CA LEU A 136 -9.99 1.42 -11.75
C LEU A 136 -9.47 2.21 -12.96
N THR A 137 -10.20 3.25 -13.37
CA THR A 137 -9.87 4.07 -14.55
C THR A 137 -8.55 4.83 -14.41
N ARG A 138 -8.11 5.10 -13.17
CA ARG A 138 -6.80 5.70 -12.86
C ARG A 138 -5.68 4.68 -12.64
N GLY A 139 -5.93 3.39 -12.88
CA GLY A 139 -4.92 2.33 -12.79
C GLY A 139 -4.58 1.90 -11.36
N GLY A 140 -5.45 2.16 -10.38
CA GLY A 140 -5.24 1.73 -8.98
C GLY A 140 -5.65 0.28 -8.70
N SER A 141 -6.41 -0.35 -9.61
CA SER A 141 -6.88 -1.73 -9.51
C SER A 141 -7.08 -2.34 -10.90
N TYR A 142 -7.30 -3.66 -10.93
CA TYR A 142 -7.62 -4.45 -12.13
C TYR A 142 -9.10 -4.90 -12.18
N SER A 143 -9.88 -4.62 -11.13
CA SER A 143 -11.29 -5.01 -11.04
C SER A 143 -12.07 -4.03 -10.17
N GLU A 144 -13.11 -3.43 -10.75
CA GLU A 144 -14.06 -2.56 -10.05
C GLU A 144 -14.87 -3.35 -9.01
N GLN A 145 -15.33 -4.56 -9.37
CA GLN A 145 -16.09 -5.41 -8.47
C GLN A 145 -15.27 -5.80 -7.23
N ALA A 146 -13.99 -6.14 -7.41
CA ALA A 146 -13.11 -6.45 -6.29
C ALA A 146 -12.89 -5.24 -5.36
N LEU A 147 -12.79 -4.02 -5.93
CA LEU A 147 -12.72 -2.79 -5.14
C LEU A 147 -14.00 -2.51 -4.38
N LEU A 148 -15.17 -2.71 -5.01
CA LEU A 148 -16.44 -2.49 -4.35
C LEU A 148 -16.61 -3.42 -3.14
N ILE A 149 -16.27 -4.70 -3.28
CA ILE A 149 -16.29 -5.66 -2.15
C ILE A 149 -15.38 -5.18 -1.01
N GLN A 150 -14.18 -4.70 -1.35
CA GLN A 150 -13.23 -4.16 -0.37
C GLN A 150 -13.79 -2.90 0.32
N TYR A 151 -14.34 -1.96 -0.44
CA TYR A 151 -14.89 -0.71 0.10
C TYR A 151 -16.13 -0.94 0.97
N GLU A 152 -17.00 -1.87 0.58
CA GLU A 152 -18.14 -2.28 1.41
C GLU A 152 -17.68 -2.95 2.71
N THR A 153 -16.62 -3.78 2.64
CA THR A 153 -16.00 -4.37 3.84
C THR A 153 -15.49 -3.30 4.79
N TYR A 154 -14.78 -2.29 4.28
CA TYR A 154 -14.27 -1.18 5.10
C TYR A 154 -15.39 -0.31 5.66
N ARG A 155 -16.39 0.02 4.85
CA ARG A 155 -17.58 0.73 5.32
C ARG A 155 -18.20 -0.01 6.49
N ARG A 156 -18.45 -1.31 6.36
CA ARG A 156 -19.05 -2.11 7.43
C ARG A 156 -18.21 -2.05 8.70
N TRP A 157 -16.90 -2.24 8.60
CA TRP A 157 -16.02 -2.15 9.76
C TRP A 157 -16.15 -0.79 10.47
N LEU A 158 -16.18 0.31 9.70
CA LEU A 158 -16.30 1.67 10.22
C LEU A 158 -17.68 1.99 10.83
N THR A 159 -18.75 1.36 10.35
CA THR A 159 -20.13 1.70 10.75
C THR A 159 -20.77 0.70 11.70
N GLU A 160 -20.27 -0.53 11.77
CA GLU A 160 -20.91 -1.65 12.48
C GLU A 160 -19.98 -2.34 13.49
N ASP A 161 -18.65 -2.33 13.28
CA ASP A 161 -17.71 -3.13 14.08
C ASP A 161 -16.82 -2.30 15.03
N ASP A 162 -17.17 -1.03 15.28
CA ASP A 162 -16.46 -0.10 16.18
C ASP A 162 -14.93 -0.05 15.97
N VAL A 163 -14.47 -0.22 14.72
CA VAL A 163 -13.04 -0.15 14.41
C VAL A 163 -12.53 1.29 14.42
N SER A 164 -11.25 1.46 14.74
CA SER A 164 -10.58 2.75 14.67
C SER A 164 -10.52 3.27 13.23
N TYR A 165 -10.99 4.50 13.00
CA TYR A 165 -10.86 5.22 11.74
C TYR A 165 -9.61 6.09 11.72
N SER A 166 -9.29 6.75 12.83
CA SER A 166 -8.15 7.65 12.94
C SER A 166 -7.30 7.35 14.17
N GLU A 167 -6.01 7.63 14.05
CA GLU A 167 -5.03 7.58 15.13
C GLU A 167 -4.58 9.01 15.42
N LEU A 168 -4.81 9.46 16.66
CA LEU A 168 -4.45 10.80 17.12
C LEU A 168 -3.22 10.70 18.00
N PHE A 169 -2.11 11.29 17.53
CA PHE A 169 -0.89 11.49 18.31
C PHE A 169 -0.90 12.90 18.90
N LEU A 170 -0.95 12.99 20.22
CA LEU A 170 -1.02 14.23 20.97
C LEU A 170 0.26 14.39 21.78
N ASP A 171 0.82 15.61 21.80
CA ASP A 171 1.93 15.97 22.68
C ASP A 171 1.56 17.25 23.43
N THR A 172 1.63 17.17 24.76
CA THR A 172 1.25 18.25 25.68
C THR A 172 2.45 18.93 26.33
N ASN A 173 3.66 18.77 25.76
CA ASN A 173 4.89 19.41 26.23
C ASN A 173 5.17 19.16 27.72
N GLY A 174 4.77 17.99 28.21
CA GLY A 174 5.03 17.55 29.58
C GLY A 174 6.51 17.23 29.80
N PRO A 175 6.99 17.29 31.06
CA PRO A 175 8.35 16.85 31.36
C PRO A 175 8.50 15.37 31.01
N MET A 176 9.52 15.02 30.22
CA MET A 176 9.89 13.63 29.97
C MET A 176 10.21 12.97 31.32
N VAL A 177 9.43 11.97 31.72
CA VAL A 177 9.74 11.16 32.89
C VAL A 177 11.03 10.39 32.58
N ARG A 178 12.06 10.58 33.41
CA ARG A 178 13.35 9.88 33.29
C ARG A 178 13.23 8.41 33.65
#